data_AF-X1QBL6-F1
#
_entry.id   AF-X1QBL6-F1
#
_cell.length_a   1.000
_cell.length_b   1.000
_cell.length_c   1.000
_cell.angle_alpha   90.00
_cell.angle_beta   90.00
_cell.angle_gamma   90.00
#
_symmetry.space_group_name_H-M   'P 1'
#
loop_
_entity.id
_entity.type
_entity.pdbx_description
1 polymer ?
#
loop_
_entity_poly.entity_id
_entity_poly.type
_entity_poly.pdbx_seq_one_letter_code
_entity_poly.pdbx_strand_id
1 'polypeptide(L)' 'YKREHPDPSQGLVLATAHAAKFAEVVEKAIGIAPPLPDRLAAYLKRPKLSLPMSSSYDDFKQFLLL' A
#
# COMPACT_ATOMS: atom_id res chain seq x y z
N TYR A 1 -9.56 13.73 -21.54
CA TYR A 1 -10.12 14.79 -20.67
C TYR A 1 -9.52 16.17 -20.93
N LYS A 2 -8.45 16.66 -20.26
CA LYS A 2 -7.93 18.04 -20.50
C LYS A 2 -7.54 18.35 -21.95
N ARG A 3 -7.07 17.35 -22.71
CA ARG A 3 -6.79 17.50 -24.15
C ARG A 3 -8.06 17.68 -25.01
N GLU A 4 -9.20 17.22 -24.54
CA GLU A 4 -10.48 17.24 -25.25
C GLU A 4 -11.42 18.34 -24.71
N HIS A 5 -11.15 18.86 -23.51
CA HIS A 5 -11.96 19.87 -22.82
C HIS A 5 -11.02 21.00 -22.35
N PRO A 6 -10.77 22.01 -23.21
CA PRO A 6 -9.76 23.04 -22.98
C PRO A 6 -10.18 24.10 -21.95
N ASP A 7 -11.47 24.16 -21.60
CA ASP A 7 -11.97 25.09 -20.61
C ASP A 7 -11.36 24.84 -19.22
N PRO A 8 -11.15 25.90 -18.41
CA PRO A 8 -10.63 25.76 -17.06
C PRO A 8 -11.50 24.82 -16.21
N SER A 9 -10.88 23.77 -15.66
CA SER A 9 -11.53 22.78 -14.80
C SER A 9 -10.69 22.50 -13.56
N GLN A 10 -11.36 22.19 -12.45
CA GLN A 10 -10.70 21.73 -11.23
C GLN A 10 -10.49 20.22 -11.27
N GLY A 11 -9.27 19.77 -11.02
CA GLY A 11 -8.92 18.36 -10.90
C GLY A 11 -8.84 17.95 -9.43
N LEU A 12 -9.41 16.79 -9.10
CA LEU A 12 -9.25 16.15 -7.81
C LEU A 12 -8.54 14.82 -7.99
N VAL A 13 -7.46 14.61 -7.26
CA VAL A 13 -6.74 13.33 -7.20
C VAL A 13 -6.74 12.86 -5.77
N LEU A 14 -7.30 11.67 -5.53
CA LEU A 14 -7.34 11.08 -4.20
C LEU A 14 -6.02 10.37 -3.91
N ALA A 15 -5.29 10.84 -2.89
CA ALA A 15 -4.13 10.14 -2.36
C ALA A 15 -4.59 8.93 -1.53
N THR A 16 -4.75 7.78 -2.19
CA THR A 16 -5.34 6.56 -1.59
C THR A 16 -4.44 5.90 -0.54
N ALA A 17 -3.16 6.28 -0.48
CA ALA A 17 -2.19 5.77 0.46
C ALA A 17 -1.13 6.82 0.83
N HIS A 18 -0.61 6.72 2.05
CA HIS A 18 0.55 7.49 2.49
C HIS A 18 1.84 6.94 1.85
N ALA A 19 2.73 7.85 1.41
CA ALA A 19 3.98 7.52 0.72
C ALA A 19 4.86 6.50 1.47
N ALA A 20 4.92 6.59 2.80
CA ALA A 20 5.67 5.67 3.66
C ALA A 20 5.28 4.18 3.51
N LYS A 21 4.10 3.85 2.96
CA LYS A 21 3.73 2.46 2.64
C LYS A 21 4.54 1.87 1.48
N PHE A 22 5.16 2.72 0.66
CA PHE A 22 5.90 2.36 -0.54
C PHE A 22 7.26 3.09 -0.58
N ALA A 23 7.95 3.16 0.57
CA ALA A 23 9.15 3.97 0.75
C ALA A 23 10.22 3.73 -0.34
N GLU A 24 10.48 2.46 -0.70
CA GLU A 24 11.45 2.11 -1.75
C GLU A 24 11.08 2.68 -3.14
N VAL A 25 9.80 2.66 -3.50
CA VAL A 25 9.33 3.18 -4.78
C VAL A 25 9.48 4.70 -4.81
N VAL A 26 9.13 5.36 -3.70
CA VAL A 26 9.25 6.81 -3.55
C VAL A 26 10.72 7.22 -3.63
N GLU A 27 11.61 6.56 -2.87
CA GLU A 27 13.04 6.84 -2.88
C GLU A 27 13.67 6.66 -4.27
N LYS A 28 13.30 5.60 -5.00
CA LYS A 28 13.75 5.41 -6.40
C LYS A 28 13.28 6.52 -7.33
N ALA A 29 12.09 7.07 -7.11
CA ALA A 29 11.49 8.07 -7.98
C ALA A 29 12.03 9.49 -7.71
N ILE A 30 12.29 9.84 -6.45
CA ILE A 30 12.65 11.22 -6.05
C ILE A 30 13.97 11.34 -5.27
N GLY A 31 14.67 10.24 -5.02
CA GLY A 31 15.97 10.19 -4.33
C GLY A 31 15.91 10.30 -2.80
N ILE A 32 14.71 10.38 -2.21
CA ILE A 32 14.52 10.59 -0.77
C ILE A 32 13.44 9.63 -0.26
N ALA A 33 13.75 8.91 0.81
CA ALA A 33 12.77 8.09 1.53
C ALA A 33 11.77 9.00 2.29
N PRO A 34 10.46 8.76 2.16
CA PRO A 34 9.46 9.53 2.89
C PRO A 34 9.58 9.30 4.40
N PRO A 35 9.26 10.31 5.25
CA PRO A 35 9.32 10.16 6.69
C PRO A 35 8.35 9.04 7.14
N LEU A 36 8.84 8.15 8.00
CA LEU A 36 8.06 7.04 8.55
C LEU A 36 7.22 7.53 9.74
N PRO A 37 5.88 7.49 9.69
CA PRO A 37 5.05 7.91 10.82
C PRO A 37 5.22 6.97 12.02
N ASP A 38 5.24 7.50 13.24
CA ASP A 38 5.46 6.73 14.49
C ASP A 38 4.51 5.54 14.63
N ARG A 39 3.24 5.73 14.29
CA ARG A 39 2.23 4.67 14.33
C ARG A 39 2.61 3.52 13.40
N LEU A 40 3.08 3.80 12.19
CA LEU A 40 3.51 2.77 11.23
C LEU A 40 4.81 2.11 11.69
N ALA A 41 5.78 2.90 12.19
CA ALA A 41 7.03 2.39 12.74
C ALA A 41 6.80 1.40 13.89
N ALA A 42 5.83 1.68 14.77
CA ALA A 42 5.47 0.80 15.88
C ALA A 42 4.90 -0.56 15.42
N TYR A 43 4.17 -0.59 14.30
CA TYR A 43 3.64 -1.85 13.75
C TYR A 43 4.72 -2.70 13.07
N LEU A 44 5.69 -2.08 12.39
CA LEU A 44 6.77 -2.80 11.70
C LEU A 44 7.69 -3.58 12.66
N LYS A 45 7.75 -3.18 13.93
CA LYS A 45 8.52 -3.89 14.98
C LYS A 45 7.80 -5.11 15.55
N ARG A 46 6.53 -5.34 15.21
CA ARG A 46 5.76 -6.47 15.74
C ARG A 46 6.15 -7.76 15.02
N PRO A 47 6.13 -8.91 15.72
CA PRO A 47 6.38 -10.19 15.06
C PRO A 47 5.33 -10.45 13.97
N LYS A 48 5.79 -10.96 12.83
CA LYS A 48 4.90 -11.39 11.75
C LYS A 48 4.26 -12.71 12.13
N LEU A 49 2.93 -12.75 12.15
CA LEU A 49 2.13 -13.95 12.47
C LEU A 49 1.47 -14.55 11.23
N SER A 50 2.06 -14.36 10.04
CA SER A 50 1.52 -14.92 8.79
C SER A 50 1.98 -16.36 8.60
N LEU A 51 1.04 -17.25 8.30
CA LEU A 51 1.32 -18.64 7.94
C LEU A 51 1.33 -18.78 6.40
N PRO A 52 2.38 -19.38 5.80
CA PRO A 52 2.35 -19.73 4.38
C PRO A 52 1.24 -20.74 4.09
N MET A 53 0.59 -20.60 2.94
CA MET A 53 -0.49 -21.49 2.50
C MET A 53 -0.45 -21.63 0.97
N SER A 54 -0.97 -22.75 0.47
CA SER A 54 -1.17 -22.93 -0.96
C SER A 54 -2.30 -22.02 -1.48
N SER A 55 -2.43 -21.90 -2.80
CA SER A 55 -3.58 -21.23 -3.43
C SER A 55 -4.81 -22.14 -3.57
N SER A 56 -4.80 -23.34 -2.98
CA SER A 56 -5.92 -24.29 -3.01
C SER A 56 -7.05 -23.80 -2.10
N TYR A 57 -8.28 -23.81 -2.61
CA TYR A 57 -9.46 -23.48 -1.82
C TYR A 57 -9.66 -24.49 -0.67
N ASP A 58 -9.38 -25.78 -0.91
CA ASP A 58 -9.59 -26.82 0.09
C ASP A 58 -8.63 -26.65 1.27
N ASP A 59 -7.38 -26.29 1.02
CA ASP A 59 -6.39 -26.04 2.08
C ASP A 59 -6.80 -24.83 2.93
N PHE A 60 -7.30 -23.77 2.30
CA PHE A 60 -7.81 -22.59 3.01
C PHE A 60 -9.05 -22.92 3.85
N LYS A 61 -10.00 -23.68 3.29
CA LYS A 61 -11.20 -24.12 3.99
C LYS A 61 -10.87 -24.97 5.21
N GLN A 62 -9.92 -25.91 5.08
CA GLN A 62 -9.45 -26.73 6.19
C GLN A 62 -8.84 -25.87 7.29
N PHE A 63 -7.93 -24.94 6.95
CA PHE A 63 -7.32 -24.06 7.94
C PHE A 63 -8.31 -23.19 8.73
N LEU A 64 -9.41 -22.76 8.10
CA LEU A 64 -10.36 -21.86 8.75
C LEU A 64 -11.38 -22.58 9.63
N LEU A 65 -11.76 -23.81 9.29
CA LEU A 65 -12.90 -24.52 9.87
C LEU A 65 -12.51 -25.74 10.73
N LEU A 66 -11.23 -26.11 10.76
CA LEU A 66 -10.68 -27.25 11.52
C LEU A 66 -9.51 -26.78 12.39
#